data_AF-A0A0U3T6D7-F1
#
_entry.id   AF-A0A0U3T6D7-F1
#
_cell.length_a   1.000
_cell.length_b   1.000
_cell.length_c   1.000
_cell.angle_alpha   90.00
_cell.angle_beta   90.00
_cell.angle_gamma   90.00
#
_symmetry.space_group_name_H-M   'P 1'
#
loop_
_entity.id
_entity.type
_entity.pdbx_description
1 polymer ?
#
loop_
_entity_poly.entity_id
_entity_poly.type
_entity_poly.pdbx_seq_one_letter_code
_entity_poly.pdbx_strand_id
1 'polypeptide(L)'
;MSTIARTLDHRRHATAQDLGLLIGRAVVGVTFVVHGWQKWSGGIGGTQDGFAAMGVPLADVSAVALATLEVVGGALLVLGALTTVVAPLLGLGMLGAAWYAHRDAFLVSDGGSEFVLVLAAVAFLLALVGPGSWSVDALAARGRR
;
A
#
# COMPACT_ATOMS: atom_id res chain seq x y z
N MET A 1 26.74 -32.49 -0.11
CA MET A 1 25.75 -31.78 0.73
C MET A 1 24.50 -32.66 0.84
N SER A 2 24.06 -33.05 2.04
CA SER A 2 22.98 -34.04 2.20
C SER A 2 21.60 -33.47 1.87
N THR A 3 20.65 -34.30 1.43
CA THR A 3 19.28 -33.89 1.08
C THR A 3 18.60 -33.09 2.19
N ILE A 4 18.88 -33.41 3.45
CA ILE A 4 18.38 -32.72 4.64
C ILE A 4 18.84 -31.26 4.67
N ALA A 5 20.13 -30.99 4.40
CA ALA A 5 20.67 -29.63 4.38
C ALA A 5 20.01 -28.75 3.32
N ARG A 6 19.72 -29.30 2.14
CA ARG A 6 19.04 -28.60 1.04
C ARG A 6 17.58 -28.24 1.36
N THR A 7 16.84 -29.11 2.05
CA THR A 7 15.46 -28.81 2.50
C THR A 7 15.39 -27.75 3.59
N LEU A 8 16.37 -27.71 4.50
CA LEU A 8 16.40 -26.72 5.57
C LEU A 8 16.70 -25.32 5.01
N ASP A 9 17.60 -25.23 4.05
CA ASP A 9 17.96 -23.98 3.37
C ASP A 9 16.77 -23.40 2.59
N HIS A 10 16.07 -24.23 1.81
CA HIS A 10 14.89 -23.80 1.06
C HIS A 10 13.76 -23.30 1.97
N ARG A 11 13.55 -23.94 3.13
CA ARG A 11 12.57 -23.47 4.12
C ARG A 11 12.97 -22.16 4.79
N ARG A 12 14.26 -21.96 5.07
CA ARG A 12 14.76 -20.70 5.64
C ARG A 12 14.56 -19.52 4.69
N HIS A 13 14.85 -19.70 3.41
CA HIS A 13 14.61 -18.67 2.39
C HIS A 13 13.12 -18.35 2.22
N ALA A 14 12.25 -19.37 2.24
CA ALA A 14 10.81 -19.16 2.21
C ALA A 14 10.30 -18.35 3.42
N THR A 15 10.73 -18.70 4.64
CA THR A 15 10.37 -17.96 5.86
C THR A 15 10.88 -16.52 5.85
N ALA A 16 12.12 -16.28 5.40
CA ALA A 16 12.67 -14.93 5.33
C ALA A 16 11.91 -14.05 4.31
N GLN A 17 11.58 -14.61 3.15
CA GLN A 17 10.76 -13.92 2.15
C GLN A 17 9.36 -13.61 2.69
N ASP A 18 8.71 -14.57 3.34
CA ASP A 18 7.38 -14.37 3.93
C ASP A 18 7.38 -13.31 5.04
N LEU A 19 8.43 -13.29 5.86
CA LEU A 19 8.61 -12.24 6.87
C LEU A 19 8.82 -10.87 6.21
N GLY A 20 9.64 -10.78 5.16
CA GLY A 20 9.85 -9.54 4.42
C GLY A 20 8.55 -9.00 3.80
N LEU A 21 7.75 -9.88 3.21
CA LEU A 21 6.44 -9.52 2.65
C LEU A 21 5.45 -9.09 3.75
N LEU A 22 5.44 -9.75 4.90
CA LEU A 22 4.61 -9.36 6.04
C LEU A 22 5.00 -7.97 6.56
N ILE A 23 6.29 -7.70 6.75
CA ILE A 23 6.79 -6.39 7.19
C ILE A 23 6.42 -5.31 6.18
N GLY A 24 6.66 -5.56 4.89
CA GLY A 24 6.32 -4.62 3.82
C GLY A 24 4.82 -4.29 3.82
N ARG A 25 3.97 -5.32 3.87
CA ARG A 25 2.50 -5.14 3.96
C ARG A 25 2.07 -4.38 5.21
N ALA A 26 2.63 -4.72 6.38
CA ALA A 26 2.27 -4.09 7.63
C ALA A 26 2.64 -2.61 7.66
N VAL A 27 3.88 -2.26 7.32
CA VAL A 27 4.37 -0.87 7.36
C VAL A 27 3.64 -0.01 6.33
N VAL A 28 3.58 -0.46 5.08
CA VAL A 28 2.91 0.27 4.00
C VAL A 28 1.40 0.37 4.26
N GLY A 29 0.77 -0.74 4.66
CA GLY A 29 -0.66 -0.76 4.95
C GLY A 29 -1.05 0.16 6.11
N VAL A 30 -0.29 0.15 7.22
CA VAL A 30 -0.52 1.07 8.35
C VAL A 30 -0.31 2.52 7.92
N THR A 31 0.68 2.80 7.08
CA THR A 31 0.94 4.14 6.55
C THR A 31 -0.29 4.68 5.80
N PHE A 32 -0.85 3.88 4.90
CA PHE A 32 -2.10 4.23 4.21
C PHE A 32 -3.28 4.40 5.18
N VAL A 33 -3.44 3.50 6.16
CA VAL A 33 -4.52 3.64 7.16
C VAL A 33 -4.43 4.96 7.90
N VAL A 34 -3.24 5.35 8.35
CA VAL A 34 -3.03 6.62 9.07
C VAL A 34 -3.34 7.81 8.17
N HIS A 35 -2.83 7.84 6.93
CA HIS A 35 -3.08 8.95 6.00
C HIS A 35 -4.55 9.06 5.56
N GLY A 36 -5.23 7.94 5.35
CA GLY A 36 -6.66 7.93 5.04
C GLY A 36 -7.50 8.33 6.25
N TRP A 37 -7.13 7.86 7.44
CA TRP A 37 -7.83 8.20 8.67
C TRP A 37 -7.73 9.68 8.98
N GLN A 38 -6.56 10.30 8.78
CA GLN A 38 -6.37 11.74 8.94
C GLN A 38 -7.35 12.56 8.09
N LYS A 39 -7.62 12.14 6.85
CA LYS A 39 -8.59 12.80 5.96
C LYS A 39 -10.02 12.72 6.50
N TRP A 40 -10.38 11.58 7.10
CA TRP A 40 -11.70 11.41 7.72
C TRP A 40 -11.83 12.15 9.05
N SER A 41 -10.85 11.99 9.95
CA SER A 41 -10.89 12.58 11.29
C SER A 41 -10.70 14.10 11.27
N GLY A 42 -10.00 14.64 10.28
CA GLY A 42 -9.85 16.08 10.06
C GLY A 42 -11.06 16.75 9.41
N GLY A 43 -12.09 15.97 9.06
CA GLY A 43 -13.22 16.41 8.27
C GLY A 43 -12.90 16.33 6.77
N ILE A 44 -13.67 15.50 6.06
CA ILE A 44 -13.40 15.22 4.64
C ILE A 44 -13.45 16.47 3.75
N GLY A 45 -14.26 17.48 4.14
CA GLY A 45 -14.40 18.76 3.44
C GLY A 45 -13.07 19.48 3.21
N GLY A 46 -12.16 19.49 4.21
CA GLY A 46 -10.85 20.12 4.04
C GLY A 46 -9.99 19.43 2.98
N THR A 47 -10.13 18.10 2.82
CA THR A 47 -9.45 17.35 1.76
C THR A 47 -10.09 17.65 0.39
N GLN A 48 -11.43 17.78 0.34
CA GLN A 48 -12.15 18.14 -0.88
C GLN A 48 -11.72 19.52 -1.39
N ASP A 49 -11.66 20.52 -0.50
CA ASP A 49 -11.19 21.87 -0.81
C ASP A 49 -9.73 21.87 -1.28
N GLY A 50 -8.86 21.13 -0.60
CA GLY A 50 -7.47 20.98 -1.00
C GLY A 50 -7.32 20.33 -2.38
N PHE A 51 -8.09 19.28 -2.66
CA PHE A 51 -8.09 18.61 -3.95
C PHE A 51 -8.59 19.52 -5.07
N ALA A 52 -9.62 20.33 -4.81
CA ALA A 52 -10.11 21.33 -5.75
C ALA A 52 -9.04 22.39 -6.05
N ALA A 53 -8.35 22.90 -5.02
CA ALA A 53 -7.27 23.88 -5.18
C ALA A 53 -6.08 23.34 -5.98
N MET A 54 -5.78 22.03 -5.88
CA MET A 54 -4.74 21.35 -6.66
C MET A 54 -5.18 20.96 -8.07
N GLY A 55 -6.45 21.18 -8.44
CA GLY A 55 -6.99 20.82 -9.75
C GLY A 55 -7.23 19.32 -9.93
N VAL A 56 -7.46 18.58 -8.84
CA VAL A 56 -7.85 17.16 -8.90
C VAL A 56 -9.27 17.06 -9.50
N PRO A 57 -9.48 16.29 -10.57
CA PRO A 57 -10.81 16.11 -11.15
C PRO A 57 -11.79 15.48 -10.15
N LEU A 58 -13.04 15.94 -10.18
CA LEU A 58 -14.10 15.47 -9.28
C LEU A 58 -13.66 15.49 -7.80
N ALA A 59 -13.04 16.59 -7.35
CA ALA A 59 -12.40 16.71 -6.04
C ALA A 59 -13.22 16.12 -4.88
N ASP A 60 -14.53 16.42 -4.85
CA ASP A 60 -15.45 15.92 -3.82
C ASP A 60 -15.51 14.39 -3.75
N VAL A 61 -15.59 13.75 -4.92
CA VAL A 61 -15.68 12.29 -5.06
C VAL A 61 -14.30 11.67 -4.86
N SER A 62 -13.28 12.27 -5.47
CA SER A 62 -11.89 11.80 -5.42
C SER A 62 -11.34 11.80 -3.99
N ALA A 63 -11.64 12.81 -3.18
CA ALA A 63 -11.24 12.87 -1.77
C ALA A 63 -11.85 11.73 -0.95
N VAL A 64 -13.17 11.51 -1.08
CA VAL A 64 -13.88 10.42 -0.39
C VAL A 64 -13.36 9.06 -0.85
N ALA A 65 -13.20 8.88 -2.17
CA ALA A 65 -12.73 7.63 -2.75
C ALA A 65 -11.30 7.30 -2.30
N LEU A 66 -10.37 8.26 -2.38
CA LEU A 66 -8.99 8.04 -1.96
C LEU A 66 -8.88 7.81 -0.46
N ALA A 67 -9.53 8.62 0.37
CA ALA A 67 -9.50 8.44 1.82
C ALA A 67 -10.06 7.07 2.23
N THR A 68 -11.15 6.61 1.60
CA THR A 68 -11.70 5.27 1.83
C THR A 68 -10.76 4.18 1.36
N LEU A 69 -10.18 4.33 0.18
CA LEU A 69 -9.22 3.38 -0.38
C LEU A 69 -7.99 3.25 0.52
N GLU A 70 -7.46 4.35 1.03
CA GLU A 70 -6.29 4.34 1.93
C GLU A 70 -6.60 3.63 3.25
N VAL A 71 -7.76 3.88 3.88
CA VAL A 71 -8.15 3.19 5.12
C VAL A 71 -8.44 1.71 4.87
N VAL A 72 -9.38 1.41 3.98
CA VAL A 72 -9.87 0.04 3.77
C VAL A 72 -8.82 -0.78 3.04
N GLY A 73 -8.25 -0.24 1.96
CA GLY A 73 -7.19 -0.88 1.20
C GLY A 73 -5.91 -1.05 2.02
N GLY A 74 -5.54 -0.06 2.85
CA GLY A 74 -4.42 -0.18 3.78
C GLY A 74 -4.62 -1.31 4.79
N ALA A 75 -5.81 -1.40 5.41
CA ALA A 75 -6.14 -2.49 6.34
C ALA A 75 -6.13 -3.87 5.66
N LEU A 76 -6.72 -3.98 4.46
CA LEU A 76 -6.68 -5.20 3.65
C LEU A 76 -5.24 -5.59 3.30
N LEU A 77 -4.39 -4.61 2.98
CA LEU A 77 -2.97 -4.84 2.69
C LEU A 77 -2.23 -5.40 3.93
N VAL A 78 -2.45 -4.83 5.12
CA VAL A 78 -1.86 -5.36 6.39
C VAL A 78 -2.24 -6.84 6.58
N LEU A 79 -3.53 -7.16 6.42
CA LEU A 79 -4.02 -8.53 6.53
C LEU A 79 -3.52 -9.45 5.40
N GLY A 80 -3.10 -8.87 4.28
CA GLY A 80 -2.78 -9.61 3.06
C GLY A 80 -4.01 -10.24 2.45
N ALA A 81 -5.10 -9.47 2.42
CA ALA A 81 -6.35 -9.80 1.78
C ALA A 81 -6.51 -8.95 0.52
N LEU A 82 -6.91 -9.56 -0.60
CA LEU A 82 -7.06 -8.90 -1.89
C LEU A 82 -5.81 -8.11 -2.31
N THR A 83 -4.62 -8.60 -1.96
CA THR A 83 -3.36 -7.83 -2.06
C THR A 83 -3.08 -7.40 -3.49
N THR A 84 -3.29 -8.29 -4.45
CA THR A 84 -3.09 -8.03 -5.89
C THR A 84 -4.09 -7.02 -6.47
N VAL A 85 -5.16 -6.69 -5.74
CA VAL A 85 -6.17 -5.70 -6.13
C VAL A 85 -5.94 -4.38 -5.41
N VAL A 86 -5.79 -4.40 -4.07
CA VAL A 86 -5.69 -3.16 -3.29
C VAL A 86 -4.33 -2.48 -3.41
N ALA A 87 -3.23 -3.25 -3.50
CA ALA A 87 -1.89 -2.69 -3.61
C ALA A 87 -1.69 -1.82 -4.86
N PRO A 88 -2.05 -2.24 -6.10
CA PRO A 88 -1.89 -1.37 -7.25
C PRO A 88 -2.82 -0.16 -7.22
N LEU A 89 -4.03 -0.26 -6.62
CA LEU A 89 -4.92 0.90 -6.45
C LEU A 89 -4.31 1.95 -5.51
N LEU A 90 -3.74 1.51 -4.38
CA LEU A 90 -3.00 2.38 -3.47
C LEU A 90 -1.78 3.02 -4.15
N GLY A 91 -1.05 2.24 -4.95
CA GLY A 91 0.08 2.73 -5.75
C GLY A 91 -0.34 3.80 -6.77
N LEU A 92 -1.45 3.59 -7.48
CA LEU A 92 -2.02 4.60 -8.39
C LEU A 92 -2.45 5.87 -7.65
N GLY A 93 -3.02 5.73 -6.45
CA GLY A 93 -3.33 6.87 -5.58
C GLY A 93 -2.09 7.70 -5.25
N MET A 94 -0.95 7.04 -4.99
CA MET A 94 0.31 7.72 -4.75
C MET A 94 0.91 8.39 -5.99
N LEU A 95 0.73 7.81 -7.19
CA LEU A 95 1.09 8.50 -8.43
C LEU A 95 0.22 9.75 -8.65
N GLY A 96 -1.07 9.68 -8.32
CA GLY A 96 -1.95 10.85 -8.27
C GLY A 96 -1.44 11.91 -7.29
N ALA A 97 -1.11 11.52 -6.06
CA ALA A 97 -0.54 12.43 -5.07
C ALA A 97 0.78 13.06 -5.52
N ALA A 98 1.68 12.27 -6.13
CA ALA A 98 2.92 12.77 -6.70
C ALA A 98 2.68 13.85 -7.75
N TRP A 99 1.68 13.65 -8.62
CA TRP A 99 1.35 14.59 -9.69
C TRP A 99 0.66 15.86 -9.20
N TYR A 100 -0.34 15.73 -8.33
CA TYR A 100 -1.19 16.86 -7.94
C TYR A 100 -0.66 17.63 -6.73
N ALA A 101 -0.02 16.96 -5.78
CA ALA A 101 0.36 17.55 -4.50
C ALA A 101 1.87 17.74 -4.29
N HIS A 102 2.71 16.98 -5.01
CA HIS A 102 4.13 16.87 -4.69
C HIS A 102 5.09 16.99 -5.89
N ARG A 103 4.64 17.58 -7.01
CA ARG A 103 5.40 17.57 -8.27
C ARG A 103 6.53 18.59 -8.35
N ASP A 104 6.47 19.65 -7.54
CA ASP A 104 7.37 20.81 -7.68
C ASP A 104 8.73 20.60 -7.00
N ALA A 105 8.87 19.54 -6.20
CA ALA A 105 10.12 19.14 -5.56
C ALA A 105 10.23 17.61 -5.50
N PHE A 106 11.45 17.11 -5.28
CA PHE A 106 11.67 15.68 -5.03
C PHE A 106 11.71 15.37 -3.54
N LEU A 107 12.57 16.05 -2.77
CA LEU A 107 12.81 15.72 -1.38
C LEU A 107 11.58 15.95 -0.50
N VAL A 108 11.29 15.02 0.41
CA VAL A 108 10.15 15.12 1.32
C VAL A 108 10.22 16.36 2.23
N SER A 109 11.44 16.81 2.58
CA SER A 109 11.68 18.03 3.38
C SER A 109 11.16 19.29 2.71
N ASP A 110 11.10 19.28 1.37
CA ASP A 110 10.67 20.40 0.55
C ASP A 110 9.21 20.21 0.09
N GLY A 111 8.48 19.25 0.68
CA GLY A 111 7.14 18.86 0.28
C GLY A 111 7.09 18.07 -1.03
N GLY A 112 8.19 17.42 -1.42
CA GLY A 112 8.34 16.73 -2.70
C GLY A 112 7.83 15.30 -2.76
N SER A 113 7.97 14.70 -3.95
CA SER A 113 7.37 13.41 -4.33
C SER A 113 8.09 12.15 -3.82
N GLU A 114 9.26 12.28 -3.19
CA GLU A 114 10.11 11.17 -2.74
C GLU A 114 9.33 10.08 -1.99
N PHE A 115 8.64 10.44 -0.91
CA PHE A 115 7.96 9.47 -0.05
C PHE A 115 6.78 8.79 -0.76
N VAL A 116 5.96 9.55 -1.49
CA VAL A 116 4.81 8.99 -2.21
C VAL A 116 5.25 8.08 -3.36
N LEU A 117 6.36 8.38 -4.04
CA LEU A 117 6.93 7.50 -5.06
C LEU A 117 7.50 6.21 -4.47
N VAL A 118 8.13 6.27 -3.29
CA VAL A 118 8.57 5.07 -2.56
C VAL A 118 7.37 4.20 -2.19
N LEU A 119 6.29 4.79 -1.65
CA LEU A 119 5.06 4.05 -1.34
C LEU A 119 4.44 3.42 -2.59
N ALA A 120 4.39 4.16 -3.71
CA ALA A 120 3.90 3.63 -4.99
C ALA A 120 4.72 2.42 -5.45
N ALA A 121 6.05 2.54 -5.45
CA ALA A 121 6.95 1.47 -5.87
C ALA A 121 6.78 0.21 -5.02
N VAL A 122 6.70 0.34 -3.68
CA VAL A 122 6.51 -0.81 -2.80
C VAL A 122 5.11 -1.41 -2.98
N ALA A 123 4.08 -0.59 -3.16
CA ALA A 123 2.73 -1.08 -3.40
C ALA A 123 2.64 -1.89 -4.71
N PHE A 124 3.26 -1.42 -5.80
CA PHE A 124 3.34 -2.19 -7.05
C PHE A 124 4.19 -3.45 -6.90
N LEU A 125 5.30 -3.40 -6.15
CA LEU A 125 6.09 -4.59 -5.86
C LEU A 125 5.26 -5.64 -5.13
N LEU A 126 4.49 -5.27 -4.11
CA LEU A 126 3.60 -6.19 -3.38
C LEU A 126 2.48 -6.73 -4.28
N ALA A 127 1.99 -5.94 -5.23
CA ALA A 127 1.01 -6.39 -6.22
C ALA A 127 1.58 -7.49 -7.14
N LEU A 128 2.85 -7.36 -7.55
CA LEU A 128 3.52 -8.26 -8.48
C LEU A 128 4.08 -9.51 -7.82
N VAL A 129 4.71 -9.37 -6.66
CA VAL A 129 5.30 -10.47 -5.90
C VAL A 129 4.22 -11.26 -5.14
N GLY A 130 3.12 -10.60 -4.78
CA GLY A 130 1.98 -11.19 -4.10
C GLY A 130 2.06 -11.14 -2.58
N PRO A 131 1.06 -11.74 -1.90
CA PRO A 131 0.80 -11.51 -0.47
C PRO A 131 1.73 -12.26 0.49
N GLY A 132 2.49 -13.25 0.02
CA GLY A 132 3.27 -14.16 0.85
C GLY A 132 2.42 -15.21 1.57
N SER A 133 3.05 -16.20 2.19
CA SER A 133 2.35 -17.34 2.79
C SER A 133 1.66 -17.01 4.13
N TRP A 134 2.10 -15.94 4.80
CA TRP A 134 1.51 -15.40 6.04
C TRP A 134 0.44 -14.34 5.74
N SER A 135 -0.52 -14.68 4.89
CA SER A 135 -1.57 -13.77 4.44
C SER A 135 -2.94 -14.44 4.46
N VAL A 136 -4.00 -13.63 4.55
CA VAL A 136 -5.37 -14.12 4.43
C VAL A 136 -5.62 -14.72 3.04
N ASP A 137 -5.06 -14.13 1.98
CA ASP A 137 -5.13 -14.65 0.60
C ASP A 137 -4.56 -16.08 0.50
N ALA A 138 -3.40 -16.33 1.13
CA ALA A 138 -2.79 -17.65 1.15
C ALA A 138 -3.60 -18.67 1.97
N LEU A 139 -4.17 -18.23 3.11
CA LEU A 139 -5.03 -19.10 3.93
C LEU A 139 -6.30 -19.50 3.17
N ALA A 140 -6.94 -18.56 2.49
CA ALA A 140 -8.13 -18.81 1.68
C ALA A 140 -7.84 -19.75 0.49
N ALA A 141 -6.68 -19.61 -0.16
CA ALA A 141 -6.27 -20.49 -1.25
C ALA A 141 -5.99 -21.93 -0.79
N ARG A 142 -5.51 -22.12 0.44
CA ARG A 142 -5.28 -23.46 1.04
C ARG A 142 -6.58 -24.18 1.37
N GLY A 143 -7.59 -23.46 1.87
CA GLY A 143 -8.89 -24.07 2.21
C GLY A 143 -9.76 -24.48 1.02
N ARG A 144 -9.36 -24.11 -0.21
CA ARG A 144 -10.04 -24.50 -1.46
C ARG A 144 -9.43 -25.75 -2.12
N ARG A 145 -8.37 -26.31 -1.54
CA ARG A 145 -7.70 -27.53 -2.01
C ARG A 145 -8.01 -28.68 -1.07
#